data_AF-A0A7W1FDS8-F1
#
_entry.id   AF-A0A7W1FDS8-F1
#
_cell.length_a   1.000
_cell.length_b   1.000
_cell.length_c   1.000
_cell.angle_alpha   90.00
_cell.angle_beta   90.00
_cell.angle_gamma   90.00
#
_symmetry.space_group_name_H-M   'P 1'
#
loop_
_entity.id
_entity.type
_entity.pdbx_description
1 polymer ?
#
loop_
_entity_poly.entity_id
_entity_poly.type
_entity_poly.pdbx_seq_one_letter_code
_entity_poly.pdbx_strand_id
1 'polypeptide(L)'
;MKIKFVLVSFLCLVLLAISIDAVSHRQTDVQAFWKNFKAAIEKGDKNAVAALTKFPLSMPYGVKSVKTKADFLKYYKEIFNGEANAAKCFPKANLEKEDSKNYAVYCGFKETPNDTENTPIKYSFEFTKTGWKFAGLDNTNE
;
A
#
# COMPACT_ATOMS: atom_id res chain seq x y z
N MET A 1 13.86 1.66 -54.00
CA MET A 1 12.82 2.33 -53.18
C MET A 1 12.46 1.42 -52.00
N LYS A 2 12.78 1.87 -50.77
CA LYS A 2 12.13 1.58 -49.47
C LYS A 2 11.87 0.12 -49.04
N ILE A 3 12.93 -0.59 -48.61
CA ILE A 3 12.85 -1.67 -47.61
C ILE A 3 13.29 -1.07 -46.27
N LYS A 4 12.41 -0.32 -45.61
CA LYS A 4 12.64 0.19 -44.24
C LYS A 4 11.42 0.03 -43.32
N PHE A 5 10.30 -0.49 -43.81
CA PHE A 5 9.03 -0.51 -43.08
C PHE A 5 8.70 -1.84 -42.38
N VAL A 6 9.31 -2.97 -42.77
CA VAL A 6 8.97 -4.29 -42.18
C VAL A 6 9.65 -4.51 -40.82
N LEU A 7 10.90 -4.05 -40.65
CA LEU A 7 11.63 -4.15 -39.37
C LEU A 7 11.01 -3.29 -38.26
N VAL A 8 10.36 -2.18 -38.61
CA VAL A 8 9.71 -1.28 -37.63
C VAL A 8 8.41 -1.90 -37.08
N SER A 9 7.70 -2.68 -37.89
CA SER A 9 6.42 -3.30 -37.50
C SER A 9 6.60 -4.46 -36.50
N PHE A 10 7.63 -5.30 -36.68
CA PHE A 10 7.96 -6.38 -35.75
C PHE A 10 8.49 -5.88 -34.40
N LEU A 11 9.23 -4.77 -34.39
CA LEU A 11 9.78 -4.18 -33.17
C LEU A 11 8.69 -3.62 -32.25
N CYS A 12 7.62 -3.03 -32.81
CA CYS A 12 6.46 -2.56 -32.05
C CYS A 12 5.67 -3.70 -31.39
N LEU A 13 5.49 -4.85 -32.07
CA LEU A 13 4.74 -5.98 -31.51
C LEU A 13 5.44 -6.63 -30.32
N VAL A 14 6.79 -6.72 -30.37
CA VAL A 14 7.60 -7.26 -29.26
C VAL A 14 7.61 -6.32 -28.06
N LEU A 15 7.68 -5.00 -28.28
CA LEU A 15 7.61 -3.99 -27.20
C LEU A 15 6.23 -3.97 -26.50
N LEU A 16 5.15 -4.21 -27.25
CA LEU A 16 3.79 -4.32 -26.70
C LEU A 16 3.64 -5.55 -25.79
N ALA A 17 4.17 -6.72 -26.18
CA ALA A 17 4.08 -7.94 -25.37
C ALA A 17 4.82 -7.83 -24.02
N ILE A 18 6.04 -7.27 -24.00
CA ILE A 18 6.85 -7.10 -22.79
C ILE A 18 6.15 -6.19 -21.75
N SER A 19 5.35 -5.23 -22.21
CA SER A 19 4.66 -4.28 -21.35
C SER A 19 3.51 -4.93 -20.57
N ILE A 20 2.86 -5.96 -21.12
CA ILE A 20 1.70 -6.62 -20.53
C ILE A 20 2.12 -7.49 -19.34
N ASP A 21 3.25 -8.20 -19.47
CA ASP A 21 3.79 -9.07 -18.42
C ASP A 21 4.22 -8.28 -17.17
N ALA A 22 4.86 -7.12 -17.37
CA ALA A 22 5.31 -6.28 -16.27
C ALA A 22 4.15 -5.67 -15.45
N VAL A 23 3.03 -5.34 -16.10
CA VAL A 23 1.83 -4.81 -15.42
C VAL A 23 1.10 -5.94 -14.68
N SER A 24 0.96 -7.11 -15.31
CA SER A 24 0.33 -8.28 -14.70
C SER A 24 1.10 -8.76 -13.46
N HIS A 25 2.42 -8.86 -13.55
CA HIS A 25 3.29 -9.29 -12.44
C HIS A 25 3.20 -8.33 -11.24
N ARG A 26 3.23 -7.02 -11.49
CA ARG A 26 3.12 -6.02 -10.42
C ARG A 26 1.77 -6.05 -9.71
N GLN A 27 0.69 -6.35 -10.43
CA GLN A 27 -0.65 -6.49 -9.86
C GLN A 27 -0.79 -7.79 -9.05
N THR A 28 -0.18 -8.89 -9.48
CA THR A 28 -0.13 -10.11 -8.65
C THR A 28 0.69 -9.90 -7.38
N ASP A 29 1.77 -9.12 -7.47
CA ASP A 29 2.65 -8.85 -6.33
C ASP A 29 1.97 -7.99 -5.25
N VAL A 30 1.14 -7.01 -5.65
CA VAL A 30 0.45 -6.16 -4.67
C VAL A 30 -0.61 -6.94 -3.90
N GLN A 31 -1.32 -7.87 -4.55
CA GLN A 31 -2.32 -8.70 -3.89
C GLN A 31 -1.68 -9.68 -2.90
N ALA A 32 -0.54 -10.27 -3.25
CA ALA A 32 0.23 -11.12 -2.35
C ALA A 32 0.77 -10.33 -1.15
N PHE A 33 1.36 -9.15 -1.40
CA PHE A 33 1.78 -8.22 -0.34
C PHE A 33 0.62 -7.89 0.60
N TRP A 34 -0.52 -7.46 0.05
CA TRP A 34 -1.68 -7.05 0.84
C TRP A 34 -2.23 -8.18 1.69
N LYS A 35 -2.36 -9.38 1.13
CA LYS A 35 -2.76 -10.58 1.86
C LYS A 35 -1.86 -10.83 3.08
N ASN A 36 -0.54 -10.74 2.90
CA ASN A 36 0.43 -10.97 3.97
C ASN A 36 0.40 -9.85 5.02
N PHE A 37 0.32 -8.60 4.59
CA PHE A 37 0.26 -7.44 5.47
C PHE A 37 -0.98 -7.48 6.36
N LYS A 38 -2.16 -7.71 5.75
CA LYS A 38 -3.43 -7.87 6.47
C LYS A 38 -3.37 -9.01 7.49
N ALA A 39 -2.87 -10.18 7.09
CA ALA A 39 -2.73 -11.32 8.01
C ALA A 39 -1.81 -11.03 9.20
N ALA A 40 -0.73 -10.26 8.99
CA ALA A 40 0.17 -9.85 10.07
C ALA A 40 -0.52 -8.88 11.06
N ILE A 41 -1.33 -7.95 10.55
CA ILE A 41 -2.13 -7.01 11.36
C ILE A 41 -3.17 -7.76 12.20
N GLU A 42 -3.94 -8.67 11.58
CA GLU A 42 -4.96 -9.48 12.26
C GLU A 42 -4.36 -10.35 13.39
N LYS A 43 -3.16 -10.89 13.18
CA LYS A 43 -2.43 -11.68 14.18
C LYS A 43 -1.72 -10.83 15.25
N GLY A 44 -1.65 -9.51 15.07
CA GLY A 44 -0.89 -8.62 15.94
C GLY A 44 0.63 -8.83 15.85
N ASP A 45 1.14 -9.39 14.75
CA ASP A 45 2.58 -9.64 14.54
C ASP A 45 3.31 -8.35 14.13
N LYS A 46 3.66 -7.56 15.14
CA LYS A 46 4.30 -6.26 14.95
C LYS A 46 5.64 -6.36 14.20
N ASN A 47 6.36 -7.47 14.36
CA ASN A 47 7.65 -7.66 13.71
C ASN A 47 7.49 -7.96 12.21
N ALA A 48 6.50 -8.77 11.84
CA ALA A 48 6.17 -9.01 10.44
C ALA A 48 5.69 -7.73 9.76
N VAL A 49 4.80 -6.96 10.41
CA VAL A 49 4.34 -5.68 9.86
C VAL A 49 5.52 -4.69 9.71
N ALA A 50 6.42 -4.62 10.70
CA ALA A 50 7.62 -3.77 10.60
C ALA A 50 8.55 -4.17 9.44
N ALA A 51 8.67 -5.46 9.11
CA ALA A 51 9.45 -5.92 7.95
C ALA A 51 8.80 -5.55 6.61
N LEU A 52 7.48 -5.41 6.60
CA LEU A 52 6.67 -4.96 5.45
C LEU A 52 6.54 -3.43 5.38
N THR A 53 7.17 -2.69 6.29
CA THR A 53 7.09 -1.23 6.37
C THR A 53 8.34 -0.58 5.78
N LYS A 54 8.20 0.54 5.05
CA LYS A 54 9.34 1.40 4.68
C LYS A 54 9.56 2.45 5.76
N PHE A 55 10.83 2.83 5.94
CA PHE A 55 11.23 3.89 6.86
C PHE A 55 11.97 5.00 6.10
N PRO A 56 11.76 6.29 6.47
CA PRO A 56 10.78 6.78 7.44
C PRO A 56 9.34 6.54 6.98
N LEU A 57 8.44 6.29 7.94
CA LEU A 57 7.01 6.13 7.69
C LEU A 57 6.37 7.52 7.58
N SER A 58 5.54 7.74 6.56
CA SER A 58 4.76 8.97 6.46
C SER A 58 3.67 8.98 7.54
N MET A 59 3.58 10.08 8.27
CA MET A 59 2.66 10.26 9.40
C MET A 59 1.81 11.52 9.16
N PRO A 60 0.59 11.60 9.73
CA PRO A 60 -0.22 12.81 9.69
C PRO A 60 0.53 14.00 10.29
N TYR A 61 0.13 15.22 9.90
CA TYR A 61 0.73 16.44 10.43
C TYR A 61 0.57 16.52 11.96
N GLY A 62 1.59 17.03 12.66
CA GLY A 62 1.56 17.15 14.13
C GLY A 62 1.74 15.82 14.89
N VAL A 63 1.70 14.67 14.22
CA VAL A 63 1.97 13.36 14.82
C VAL A 63 3.47 13.09 14.88
N LYS A 64 3.90 12.32 15.90
CA LYS A 64 5.31 11.99 16.09
C LYS A 64 5.87 11.24 14.88
N SER A 65 7.02 11.69 14.39
CA SER A 65 7.69 11.03 13.28
C SER A 65 8.13 9.62 13.63
N VAL A 66 7.89 8.67 12.73
CA VAL A 66 8.32 7.27 12.85
C VAL A 66 9.46 7.02 11.86
N LYS A 67 10.71 7.12 12.34
CA LYS A 67 11.91 7.10 11.47
C LYS A 67 12.58 5.73 11.40
N THR A 68 12.37 4.90 12.41
CA THR A 68 13.04 3.61 12.54
C THR A 68 12.07 2.48 12.89
N LYS A 69 12.54 1.24 12.75
CA LYS A 69 11.81 0.06 13.25
C LYS A 69 11.54 0.15 14.76
N ALA A 70 12.46 0.71 15.54
CA ALA A 70 12.28 0.86 16.99
C ALA A 70 11.13 1.84 17.29
N ASP A 71 11.08 2.98 16.60
CA ASP A 71 9.97 3.94 16.71
C ASP A 71 8.65 3.28 16.31
N PHE A 72 8.64 2.54 15.21
CA PHE A 72 7.46 1.85 14.71
C PHE A 72 6.90 0.86 15.72
N LEU A 73 7.75 0.02 16.32
CA LEU A 73 7.31 -0.95 17.33
C LEU A 73 6.77 -0.25 18.59
N LYS A 74 7.37 0.90 18.96
CA LYS A 74 6.90 1.73 20.08
C LYS A 74 5.52 2.34 19.82
N TYR A 75 5.29 2.88 18.62
CA TYR A 75 4.04 3.57 18.25
C TYR A 75 3.03 2.66 17.52
N TYR A 76 3.30 1.35 17.44
CA TYR A 76 2.47 0.40 16.69
C TYR A 76 0.97 0.47 17.02
N LYS A 77 0.63 0.61 18.31
CA LYS A 77 -0.77 0.68 18.76
C LYS A 77 -1.43 1.99 18.30
N GLU A 78 -0.69 3.09 18.27
CA GLU A 78 -1.18 4.38 17.80
C GLU A 78 -1.42 4.34 16.28
N ILE A 79 -0.48 3.77 15.52
CA ILE A 79 -0.58 3.65 14.06
C ILE A 79 -1.80 2.84 13.61
N PHE A 80 -2.11 1.72 14.27
CA PHE A 80 -3.15 0.77 13.80
C PHE A 80 -4.41 0.69 14.68
N ASN A 81 -4.40 1.33 15.84
CA ASN A 81 -5.52 1.33 16.81
C ASN A 81 -5.66 2.67 17.56
N GLY A 82 -5.12 3.76 16.98
CA GLY A 82 -5.35 5.14 17.38
C GLY A 82 -6.70 5.61 16.86
N GLU A 83 -6.71 6.28 15.71
CA GLU A 83 -7.93 6.84 15.10
C GLU A 83 -8.81 5.80 14.41
N ALA A 84 -8.22 4.80 13.75
CA ALA A 84 -8.94 3.66 13.20
C ALA A 84 -8.56 2.36 13.91
N ASN A 85 -9.45 1.37 13.85
CA ASN A 85 -9.12 -0.01 14.21
C ASN A 85 -8.80 -0.81 12.94
N ALA A 86 -7.53 -0.77 12.51
CA ALA A 86 -7.07 -1.40 11.28
C ALA A 86 -7.39 -2.91 11.23
N ALA A 87 -7.23 -3.62 12.35
CA ALA A 87 -7.50 -5.06 12.44
C ALA A 87 -9.00 -5.40 12.20
N LYS A 88 -9.92 -4.50 12.53
CA LYS A 88 -11.35 -4.67 12.21
C LYS A 88 -11.71 -4.16 10.80
N CYS A 89 -11.00 -3.15 10.31
CA CYS A 89 -11.25 -2.51 9.02
C CYS A 89 -10.75 -3.35 7.84
N PHE A 90 -9.47 -3.78 7.87
CA PHE A 90 -8.79 -4.43 6.74
C PHE A 90 -9.45 -5.69 6.18
N PRO A 91 -10.14 -6.54 6.98
CA PRO A 91 -10.89 -7.67 6.44
C PRO A 91 -11.99 -7.27 5.44
N LYS A 92 -12.55 -6.06 5.59
CA LYS A 92 -13.70 -5.55 4.82
C LYS A 92 -13.29 -4.50 3.79
N ALA A 93 -12.11 -3.90 3.94
CA ALA A 93 -11.69 -2.78 3.11
C ALA A 93 -11.15 -3.24 1.75
N ASN A 94 -11.39 -2.42 0.73
CA ASN A 94 -10.84 -2.60 -0.60
C ASN A 94 -9.43 -2.01 -0.67
N LEU A 95 -8.53 -2.71 -1.36
CA LEU A 95 -7.22 -2.19 -1.70
C LEU A 95 -7.35 -1.40 -3.01
N GLU A 96 -7.34 -0.08 -2.90
CA GLU A 96 -7.62 0.85 -3.99
C GLU A 96 -6.33 1.28 -4.69
N LYS A 97 -6.33 1.24 -6.01
CA LYS A 97 -5.19 1.68 -6.82
C LYS A 97 -5.24 3.20 -6.94
N GLU A 98 -4.19 3.87 -6.50
CA GLU A 98 -4.03 5.32 -6.74
C GLU A 98 -3.27 5.55 -8.05
N ASP A 99 -2.14 4.85 -8.23
CA ASP A 99 -1.37 4.87 -9.46
C ASP A 99 -0.59 3.56 -9.68
N SER A 100 0.39 3.56 -10.58
CA SER A 100 1.22 2.38 -10.90
C SER A 100 2.14 1.90 -9.76
N LYS A 101 2.35 2.74 -8.74
CA LYS A 101 3.26 2.52 -7.61
C LYS A 101 2.59 2.74 -6.26
N ASN A 102 1.37 3.26 -6.21
CA ASN A 102 0.68 3.59 -4.98
C ASN A 102 -0.69 2.91 -4.90
N TYR A 103 -0.97 2.32 -3.74
CA TYR A 103 -2.28 1.80 -3.35
C TYR A 103 -2.66 2.33 -1.97
N ALA A 104 -3.95 2.37 -1.68
CA ALA A 104 -4.46 2.81 -0.40
C ALA A 104 -5.56 1.88 0.12
N VAL A 105 -5.74 1.90 1.44
CA VAL A 105 -6.89 1.35 2.13
C VAL A 105 -7.47 2.44 3.01
N TYR A 106 -8.77 2.66 2.90
CA TYR A 106 -9.50 3.67 3.65
C TYR A 106 -10.30 3.02 4.77
N CYS A 107 -10.20 3.58 5.96
CA CYS A 107 -10.88 3.13 7.16
C CYS A 107 -11.67 4.26 7.80
N GLY A 108 -12.85 3.94 8.32
CA GLY A 108 -13.59 4.82 9.21
C GLY A 108 -12.90 4.96 10.57
N PHE A 109 -13.37 5.94 11.35
CA PHE A 109 -12.92 6.09 12.72
C PHE A 109 -13.30 4.87 13.55
N LYS A 110 -12.45 4.56 14.52
CA LYS A 110 -12.63 3.48 15.49
C LYS A 110 -13.92 3.65 16.30
N GLU A 111 -14.30 4.89 16.60
CA GLU A 111 -15.49 5.23 17.37
C GLU A 111 -16.78 5.07 16.56
N THR A 112 -16.69 5.09 15.22
CA THR A 112 -17.81 4.91 14.29
C THR A 112 -17.56 3.74 13.31
N PRO A 113 -17.37 2.50 13.79
CA PRO A 113 -16.85 1.39 12.99
C PRO A 113 -17.81 0.88 11.90
N ASN A 114 -19.06 1.36 11.89
CA ASN A 114 -20.08 1.02 10.89
C ASN A 114 -20.37 2.18 9.92
N ASP A 115 -19.71 3.32 10.08
CA ASP A 115 -19.79 4.43 9.15
C ASP A 115 -18.96 4.11 7.91
N THR A 116 -19.64 3.73 6.84
CA THR A 116 -19.03 3.40 5.55
C THR A 116 -18.98 4.59 4.60
N GLU A 117 -19.63 5.70 4.94
CA GLU A 117 -19.66 6.91 4.13
C GLU A 117 -18.46 7.81 4.47
N ASN A 118 -17.96 7.74 5.71
CA ASN A 118 -16.82 8.51 6.18
C ASN A 118 -15.63 7.61 6.54
N THR A 119 -14.69 7.45 5.60
CA THR A 119 -13.50 6.61 5.75
C THR A 119 -12.18 7.39 5.65
N PRO A 120 -11.93 8.38 6.53
CA PRO A 120 -10.85 9.34 6.31
C PRO A 120 -9.46 8.82 6.69
N ILE A 121 -9.38 7.69 7.39
CA ILE A 121 -8.08 7.14 7.79
C ILE A 121 -7.49 6.36 6.63
N LYS A 122 -6.53 6.95 5.94
CA LYS A 122 -5.85 6.39 4.78
C LYS A 122 -4.59 5.64 5.20
N TYR A 123 -4.48 4.36 4.85
CA TYR A 123 -3.25 3.58 4.93
C TYR A 123 -2.64 3.45 3.53
N SER A 124 -1.42 3.95 3.35
CA SER A 124 -0.76 4.04 2.05
C SER A 124 0.27 2.92 1.86
N PHE A 125 0.33 2.38 0.64
CA PHE A 125 1.26 1.33 0.23
C PHE A 125 1.99 1.75 -1.04
N GLU A 126 3.31 1.60 -1.05
CA GLU A 126 4.17 2.08 -2.13
C GLU A 126 5.05 0.95 -2.67
N PHE A 127 5.19 0.87 -3.99
CA PHE A 127 6.15 -0.01 -4.64
C PHE A 127 7.55 0.58 -4.63
N THR A 128 8.42 0.00 -3.81
CA THR A 128 9.82 0.39 -3.66
C THR A 128 10.75 -0.47 -4.53
N LYS A 129 12.05 -0.16 -4.53
CA LYS A 129 13.08 -1.04 -5.13
C LYS A 129 13.09 -2.46 -4.56
N THR A 130 12.57 -2.64 -3.35
CA THR A 130 12.53 -3.93 -2.62
C THR A 130 11.13 -4.56 -2.61
N GLY A 131 10.23 -4.09 -3.49
CA GLY A 131 8.83 -4.50 -3.54
C GLY A 131 7.90 -3.57 -2.76
N TRP A 132 6.64 -4.00 -2.64
CA TRP A 132 5.59 -3.27 -1.94
C TRP A 132 5.88 -3.12 -0.46
N LYS A 133 5.61 -1.93 0.08
CA LYS A 133 5.81 -1.57 1.48
C LYS A 133 4.64 -0.74 2.00
N PHE A 134 4.32 -0.89 3.28
CA PHE A 134 3.51 0.08 4.02
C PHE A 134 4.30 1.37 4.16
N ALA A 135 3.72 2.46 3.64
CA ALA A 135 4.39 3.73 3.39
C ALA A 135 3.94 4.85 4.32
N GLY A 136 2.73 4.76 4.88
CA GLY A 136 2.25 5.76 5.82
C GLY A 136 0.80 5.62 6.20
N LEU A 137 0.38 6.41 7.18
CA LEU A 137 -1.03 6.71 7.41
C LEU A 137 -1.28 8.21 7.33
N ASP A 138 -2.53 8.57 7.05
CA ASP A 138 -3.02 9.95 7.05
C ASP A 138 -4.48 10.01 7.50
N ASN A 139 -4.92 11.17 7.99
CA ASN A 139 -6.34 11.47 8.20
C ASN A 139 -6.74 12.52 7.16
N THR A 140 -7.48 12.10 6.13
CA THR A 140 -7.78 12.96 4.97
C THR A 140 -8.80 14.06 5.26
N ASN A 141 -9.32 14.14 6.49
CA ASN A 141 -10.20 15.21 6.95
C ASN A 141 -9.47 16.36 7.66
N GLU A 142 -8.15 16.25 7.88
CA GLU A 142 -7.32 17.23 8.60
C GLU A 142 -6.52 18.17 7.68
#